data_AF-A0AAV5SGQ3-F1
#
_entry.id   AF-A0AAV5SGQ3-F1
#
_cell.length_a   1.000
_cell.length_b   1.000
_cell.length_c   1.000
_cell.angle_alpha   90.00
_cell.angle_beta   90.00
_cell.angle_gamma   90.00
#
_symmetry.space_group_name_H-M   'P 1'
#
loop_
_entity.id
_entity.type
_entity.pdbx_description
1 polymer ?
#
loop_
_entity_poly.entity_id
_entity_poly.type
_entity_poly.pdbx_seq_one_letter_code
_entity_poly.pdbx_strand_id
1 'polypeptide(L)'
;STVLDEFDFKGQSTVTVEKLCHESCHIYASITPESKKLAPNLLIQIPKGFISVAELASRIDPESNIKSYLRINNTASLTIVNGNTRMDAGPVVVYIVTNKHGDDQVYEAEGLRRPVSDLFPDSVTVMSARPFTLKQARHEG
;
A
#
# COMPACT_ATOMS: atom_id res chain seq x y z
N SER A 1 -3.30 -2.01 -12.13
CA SER A 1 -2.90 -2.11 -10.71
C SER A 1 -3.43 -3.42 -10.14
N THR A 2 -3.03 -3.78 -8.93
CA THR A 2 -3.66 -4.84 -8.13
C THR A 2 -3.74 -4.40 -6.67
N VAL A 3 -4.74 -4.89 -5.96
CA VAL A 3 -4.90 -4.72 -4.51
C VAL A 3 -4.86 -6.11 -3.90
N LEU A 4 -4.07 -6.29 -2.85
CA LEU A 4 -4.01 -7.51 -2.05
C LEU A 4 -4.45 -7.19 -0.63
N ASP A 5 -5.20 -8.09 0.00
CA ASP A 5 -5.71 -7.92 1.36
C ASP A 5 -5.41 -9.14 2.27
N GLU A 6 -6.00 -9.15 3.48
CA GLU A 6 -5.85 -10.26 4.44
C GLU A 6 -6.11 -11.63 3.81
N PHE A 7 -7.13 -11.75 2.96
CA PHE A 7 -7.58 -13.03 2.41
C PHE A 7 -6.62 -13.56 1.35
N ASP A 8 -5.91 -12.67 0.64
CA ASP A 8 -4.86 -13.08 -0.30
C ASP A 8 -3.65 -13.71 0.41
N PHE A 9 -3.34 -13.25 1.63
CA PHE A 9 -2.19 -13.75 2.40
C PHE A 9 -2.53 -14.94 3.31
N LYS A 10 -3.77 -15.02 3.79
CA LYS A 10 -4.17 -16.01 4.80
C LYS A 10 -4.12 -17.44 4.25
N GLY A 11 -3.39 -18.31 4.92
CA GLY A 11 -3.21 -19.70 4.47
C GLY A 11 -2.23 -19.86 3.30
N GLN A 12 -1.67 -18.77 2.77
CA GLN A 12 -0.72 -18.77 1.66
C GLN A 12 0.68 -18.50 2.18
N SER A 13 1.66 -19.32 1.79
CA SER A 13 3.08 -19.06 2.07
C SER A 13 3.63 -17.90 1.27
N THR A 14 3.12 -17.71 0.06
CA THR A 14 3.60 -16.73 -0.90
C THR A 14 2.44 -16.23 -1.75
N VAL A 15 2.41 -14.93 -2.00
CA VAL A 15 1.55 -14.29 -3.00
C VAL A 15 2.45 -13.74 -4.10
N THR A 16 2.11 -14.05 -5.35
CA THR A 16 2.92 -13.66 -6.51
C THR A 16 2.11 -12.77 -7.43
N VAL A 17 2.71 -11.66 -7.86
CA VAL A 17 2.13 -10.70 -8.81
C VAL A 17 2.98 -10.68 -10.06
N GLU A 18 2.45 -11.26 -11.14
CA GLU A 18 3.13 -11.36 -12.42
C GLU A 18 2.94 -10.11 -13.28
N LYS A 19 3.97 -9.77 -14.07
CA LYS A 19 3.98 -8.77 -15.16
C LYS A 19 3.75 -7.31 -14.75
N LEU A 20 3.16 -7.04 -13.59
CA LEU A 20 2.82 -5.69 -13.15
C LEU A 20 4.05 -4.81 -12.91
N CYS A 21 5.17 -5.41 -12.51
CA CYS A 21 6.43 -4.71 -12.22
C CYS A 21 7.50 -4.93 -13.29
N HIS A 22 7.11 -5.39 -14.50
CA HIS A 22 8.05 -5.71 -15.59
C HIS A 22 8.89 -4.49 -15.99
N GLU A 23 8.30 -3.29 -16.06
CA GLU A 23 9.03 -2.04 -16.27
C GLU A 23 9.32 -1.35 -14.92
N SER A 24 8.27 -0.83 -14.28
CA SER A 24 8.33 -0.16 -12.98
C SER A 24 6.95 -0.18 -12.33
N CYS A 25 6.90 -0.45 -11.04
CA CYS A 25 5.68 -0.35 -10.22
C CYS A 25 5.97 0.35 -8.88
N HIS A 26 4.93 0.94 -8.32
CA HIS A 26 4.90 1.52 -6.98
C HIS A 26 4.03 0.63 -6.08
N ILE A 27 4.54 0.34 -4.89
CA ILE A 27 3.84 -0.46 -3.89
C ILE A 27 3.57 0.43 -2.69
N TYR A 28 2.33 0.45 -2.26
CA TYR A 28 1.87 1.11 -1.04
C TYR A 28 1.29 0.06 -0.10
N ALA A 29 1.29 0.34 1.20
CA ALA A 29 0.70 -0.56 2.19
C ALA A 29 -0.05 0.20 3.27
N SER A 30 -1.14 -0.36 3.76
CA SER A 30 -1.89 0.10 4.93
C SER A 30 -2.13 -1.08 5.85
N ILE A 31 -1.96 -0.87 7.15
CA ILE A 31 -2.16 -1.90 8.19
C ILE A 31 -2.94 -1.29 9.33
N THR A 32 -3.60 -2.14 10.11
CA THR A 32 -4.25 -1.69 11.35
C THR A 32 -3.33 -1.84 12.56
N PRO A 33 -3.63 -1.17 13.67
CA PRO A 33 -3.00 -1.44 14.97
C PRO A 33 -2.93 -2.92 15.35
N GLU A 34 -3.97 -3.71 15.06
CA GLU A 34 -3.98 -5.16 15.36
C GLU A 34 -2.95 -5.93 14.52
N SER A 35 -2.77 -5.52 13.26
CA SER A 35 -1.84 -6.14 12.32
C SER A 35 -0.39 -5.82 12.58
N LYS A 36 -0.05 -4.93 13.52
CA LYS A 36 1.35 -4.58 13.87
C LYS A 36 2.19 -5.79 14.30
N LYS A 37 1.56 -6.86 14.76
CA LYS A 37 2.25 -8.12 15.15
C LYS A 37 2.44 -9.11 13.98
N LEU A 38 1.67 -8.97 12.90
CA LEU A 38 1.65 -9.92 11.78
C LEU A 38 2.29 -9.33 10.52
N ALA A 39 2.04 -8.05 10.24
CA ALA A 39 2.55 -7.34 9.07
C ALA A 39 4.09 -7.26 8.96
N PRO A 40 4.89 -7.26 10.06
CA PRO A 40 6.34 -7.35 9.95
C PRO A 40 6.84 -8.64 9.30
N ASN A 41 6.04 -9.72 9.35
CA ASN A 41 6.38 -11.01 8.74
C ASN A 41 5.77 -11.18 7.34
N LEU A 42 5.06 -10.18 6.81
CA LEU A 42 4.71 -10.13 5.40
C LEU A 42 5.84 -9.42 4.67
N LEU A 43 6.61 -10.17 3.88
CA LEU A 43 7.90 -9.73 3.35
C LEU A 43 7.85 -9.59 1.82
N ILE A 44 7.97 -8.36 1.33
CA ILE A 44 8.10 -8.06 -0.09
C ILE A 44 9.54 -8.38 -0.50
N GLN A 45 9.71 -9.33 -1.42
CA GLN A 45 11.02 -9.70 -1.94
C GLN A 45 11.53 -8.63 -2.91
N ILE A 46 12.74 -8.14 -2.66
CA ILE A 46 13.42 -7.14 -3.49
C ILE A 46 14.85 -7.62 -3.84
N PRO A 47 15.51 -7.06 -4.86
CA PRO A 47 16.86 -7.51 -5.25
C PRO A 47 17.90 -7.45 -4.11
N LYS A 48 17.72 -6.55 -3.14
CA LYS A 48 18.62 -6.35 -1.99
C LYS A 48 18.18 -7.09 -0.71
N GLY A 49 17.17 -7.94 -0.77
CA GLY A 49 16.64 -8.67 0.40
C GLY A 49 15.13 -8.55 0.52
N PHE A 50 14.65 -8.14 1.70
CA PHE A 50 13.22 -8.04 1.98
C PHE A 50 12.89 -6.69 2.61
N ILE A 51 11.70 -6.17 2.29
CA ILE A 51 11.04 -5.10 3.03
C ILE A 51 9.78 -5.68 3.64
N SER A 52 9.48 -5.34 4.90
CA SER A 52 8.22 -5.75 5.50
C SER A 52 7.06 -4.84 5.07
N VAL A 53 5.85 -5.39 4.97
CA VAL A 53 4.64 -4.61 4.74
C VAL A 53 4.43 -3.59 5.85
N ALA A 54 4.78 -3.92 7.10
CA ALA A 54 4.72 -2.99 8.22
C ALA A 54 5.64 -1.77 8.05
N GLU A 55 6.88 -2.00 7.61
CA GLU A 55 7.82 -0.92 7.31
C GLU A 55 7.27 -0.02 6.21
N LEU A 56 6.79 -0.60 5.11
CA LEU A 56 6.21 0.17 4.01
C LEU A 56 4.98 0.97 4.45
N ALA A 57 4.10 0.38 5.26
CA ALA A 57 2.90 1.05 5.74
C ALA A 57 3.18 2.25 6.63
N SER A 58 4.33 2.25 7.33
CA SER A 58 4.79 3.37 8.15
C SER A 58 5.37 4.55 7.38
N ARG A 59 5.58 4.40 6.06
CA ARG A 59 6.12 5.48 5.20
C ARG A 59 5.03 6.46 4.84
N ILE A 60 4.82 7.41 5.72
CA ILE A 60 3.87 8.50 5.57
C ILE A 60 4.64 9.80 5.77
N ASP A 61 4.49 10.73 4.84
CA ASP A 61 5.04 12.07 4.99
C ASP A 61 4.32 12.79 6.15
N PRO A 62 5.03 13.25 7.20
CA PRO A 62 4.40 13.78 8.40
C PRO A 62 3.72 15.14 8.18
N GLU A 63 4.08 15.88 7.12
CA GLU A 63 3.53 17.20 6.84
C GLU A 63 2.25 17.12 6.00
N SER A 64 2.30 16.34 4.91
CA SER A 64 1.21 16.19 3.94
C SER A 64 0.28 14.99 4.21
N ASN A 65 0.71 14.05 5.07
CA ASN A 65 0.04 12.77 5.31
C ASN A 65 -0.11 11.91 4.04
N ILE A 66 0.76 12.12 3.05
CA ILE A 66 0.82 11.33 1.81
C ILE A 66 1.68 10.09 2.07
N LYS A 67 1.21 8.93 1.60
CA LYS A 67 1.94 7.67 1.66
C LYS A 67 3.08 7.67 0.65
N SER A 68 4.27 7.28 1.09
CA SER A 68 5.37 6.99 0.17
C SER A 68 5.27 5.55 -0.34
N TYR A 69 5.82 5.31 -1.53
CA TYR A 69 5.84 3.99 -2.14
C TYR A 69 7.21 3.31 -2.04
N LEU A 70 7.19 1.99 -2.18
CA LEU A 70 8.35 1.21 -2.60
C LEU A 70 8.34 1.10 -4.12
N ARG A 71 9.41 1.55 -4.78
CA ARG A 71 9.59 1.39 -6.22
C ARG A 71 10.30 0.07 -6.54
N ILE A 72 9.70 -0.72 -7.41
CA ILE A 72 10.29 -1.94 -7.98
C ILE A 72 10.42 -1.76 -9.48
N ASN A 73 11.59 -2.08 -10.03
CA ASN A 73 11.88 -1.97 -11.46
C ASN A 73 12.29 -3.33 -12.02
N ASN A 74 12.07 -3.53 -13.32
CA ASN A 74 12.60 -4.67 -14.08
C ASN A 74 12.38 -6.03 -13.42
N THR A 75 11.19 -6.22 -12.84
CA THR A 75 10.86 -7.43 -12.06
C THR A 75 9.65 -8.11 -12.70
N ALA A 76 9.89 -9.20 -13.41
CA ALA A 76 8.85 -9.94 -14.11
C ALA A 76 7.80 -10.53 -13.16
N SER A 77 8.19 -10.85 -11.94
CA SER A 77 7.34 -11.43 -10.91
C SER A 77 7.72 -10.89 -9.54
N LEU A 78 6.76 -10.24 -8.87
CA LEU A 78 6.92 -9.75 -7.50
C LEU A 78 6.38 -10.81 -6.54
N THR A 79 7.20 -11.22 -5.57
CA THR A 79 6.81 -12.19 -4.54
C THR A 79 6.68 -11.50 -3.20
N ILE A 80 5.59 -11.79 -2.50
CA ILE A 80 5.38 -11.41 -1.09
C ILE A 80 5.27 -12.69 -0.28
N VAL A 81 6.18 -12.87 0.67
CA VAL A 81 6.26 -14.06 1.53
C VAL A 81 5.48 -13.81 2.82
N ASN A 82 4.62 -14.76 3.21
CA ASN A 82 4.00 -14.77 4.52
C ASN A 82 4.83 -15.63 5.48
N GLY A 83 5.56 -15.00 6.39
CA GLY A 83 6.37 -15.66 7.41
C GLY A 83 5.63 -15.88 8.73
N ASN A 84 4.34 -15.56 8.83
CA ASN A 84 3.58 -15.73 10.07
C ASN A 84 3.32 -17.21 10.37
N THR A 85 3.23 -17.54 11.67
CA THR A 85 2.80 -18.87 12.11
C THR A 85 1.40 -19.17 11.55
N ARG A 86 1.21 -20.39 11.02
CA ARG A 86 -0.03 -20.83 10.32
C ARG A 86 -0.40 -20.01 9.08
N MET A 87 0.51 -19.19 8.55
CA MET A 87 0.20 -18.26 7.47
C MET A 87 -0.96 -17.32 7.81
N ASP A 88 -1.06 -16.94 9.09
CA ASP A 88 -2.02 -15.94 9.52
C ASP A 88 -1.68 -14.58 8.88
N ALA A 89 -2.71 -13.79 8.59
CA ALA A 89 -2.59 -12.40 8.18
C ALA A 89 -3.64 -11.61 8.98
N GLY A 90 -3.28 -10.40 9.39
CA GLY A 90 -4.24 -9.46 9.96
C GLY A 90 -4.76 -8.51 8.89
N PRO A 91 -5.72 -7.63 9.21
CA PRO A 91 -6.18 -6.59 8.30
C PRO A 91 -5.03 -5.79 7.69
N VAL A 92 -4.88 -5.93 6.37
CA VAL A 92 -3.80 -5.36 5.57
C VAL A 92 -4.35 -5.01 4.19
N VAL A 93 -3.81 -3.96 3.59
CA VAL A 93 -4.00 -3.67 2.17
C VAL A 93 -2.64 -3.38 1.56
N VAL A 94 -2.28 -4.08 0.49
CA VAL A 94 -1.11 -3.80 -0.34
C VAL A 94 -1.60 -3.38 -1.72
N TYR A 95 -1.31 -2.14 -2.10
CA TYR A 95 -1.69 -1.60 -3.40
C TYR A 95 -0.47 -1.52 -4.31
N ILE A 96 -0.51 -2.23 -5.43
CA ILE A 96 0.57 -2.25 -6.42
C ILE A 96 0.07 -1.64 -7.70
N VAL A 97 0.77 -0.62 -8.20
CA VAL A 97 0.36 0.14 -9.37
C VAL A 97 1.53 0.35 -10.32
N THR A 98 1.28 0.29 -11.63
CA THR A 98 2.31 0.57 -12.62
C THR A 98 2.70 2.04 -12.55
N ASN A 99 3.96 2.37 -12.84
CA ASN A 99 4.49 3.74 -12.84
C ASN A 99 3.88 4.66 -13.95
N LYS A 100 2.73 4.31 -14.51
CA LYS A 100 2.00 5.13 -15.50
C LYS A 100 1.08 6.16 -14.86
N HIS A 101 1.08 6.21 -13.53
CA HIS A 101 0.28 7.08 -12.69
C HIS A 101 1.16 8.24 -12.23
N GLY A 102 0.89 9.45 -12.73
CA GLY A 102 1.70 10.68 -12.62
C GLY A 102 1.75 11.27 -11.19
N ASP A 103 1.32 12.52 -11.01
CA ASP A 103 1.24 13.23 -9.71
C ASP A 103 0.14 12.68 -8.77
N ASP A 104 -0.12 11.36 -8.84
CA ASP A 104 -1.17 10.70 -8.07
C ASP A 104 -0.79 10.65 -6.59
N GLN A 105 -1.70 11.18 -5.76
CA GLN A 105 -1.50 11.23 -4.32
C GLN A 105 -2.23 10.07 -3.64
N VAL A 106 -1.48 9.29 -2.86
CA VAL A 106 -2.03 8.18 -2.06
C VAL A 106 -2.03 8.58 -0.60
N TYR A 107 -3.17 8.50 0.06
CA TYR A 107 -3.34 8.85 1.46
C TYR A 107 -3.77 7.64 2.29
N GLU A 108 -3.42 7.68 3.58
CA GLU A 108 -4.06 6.82 4.57
C GLU A 108 -5.40 7.43 4.99
N ALA A 109 -6.46 6.62 5.10
CA ALA A 109 -7.76 7.09 5.55
C ALA A 109 -7.71 7.55 7.01
N GLU A 110 -6.92 6.86 7.84
CA GLU A 110 -6.69 7.25 9.23
C GLU A 110 -5.90 8.57 9.28
N GLY A 111 -6.50 9.60 9.88
CA GLY A 111 -5.89 10.93 9.95
C GLY A 111 -5.90 11.70 8.63
N LEU A 112 -6.66 11.25 7.62
CA LEU A 112 -6.75 11.92 6.31
C LEU A 112 -7.04 13.42 6.50
N ARG A 113 -6.05 14.24 6.13
CA ARG A 113 -6.16 15.70 6.11
C ARG A 113 -5.51 16.18 4.83
N ARG A 114 -6.33 16.40 3.80
CA ARG A 114 -5.85 16.99 2.56
C ARG A 114 -5.83 18.51 2.73
N PRO A 115 -4.67 19.19 2.58
CA PRO A 115 -4.64 20.64 2.55
C PRO A 115 -5.45 21.15 1.35
N VAL A 116 -6.14 22.28 1.55
CA VAL A 116 -6.71 23.02 0.42
C VAL A 116 -5.52 23.52 -0.41
N SER A 117 -5.41 23.04 -1.63
CA SER A 117 -4.35 23.37 -2.56
C SER A 117 -4.99 23.80 -3.87
N ASP A 118 -4.43 24.82 -4.50
CA ASP A 118 -4.82 25.27 -5.85
C ASP A 118 -4.45 24.24 -6.92
N LEU A 119 -3.58 23.27 -6.57
CA LEU A 119 -3.23 22.14 -7.40
C LEU A 119 -4.09 20.93 -7.03
N PHE A 120 -5.02 20.59 -7.92
CA PHE A 120 -5.79 19.36 -7.88
C PHE A 120 -5.00 18.27 -8.60
N PRO A 121 -4.56 17.20 -7.92
CA PRO A 121 -3.99 16.07 -8.62
C PRO A 121 -5.06 15.43 -9.50
N ASP A 122 -4.63 14.82 -10.60
CA ASP A 122 -5.51 14.11 -11.54
C ASP A 122 -6.30 13.01 -10.83
N SER A 123 -5.69 12.36 -9.84
CA SER A 123 -6.37 11.41 -8.98
C SER A 123 -5.87 11.43 -7.54
N VAL A 124 -6.79 11.07 -6.63
CA VAL A 124 -6.49 10.84 -5.22
C VAL A 124 -6.91 9.42 -4.87
N THR A 125 -5.97 8.64 -4.35
CA THR A 125 -6.26 7.31 -3.79
C THR A 125 -6.26 7.41 -2.28
N VAL A 126 -7.33 6.93 -1.64
CA VAL A 126 -7.38 6.78 -0.18
C VAL A 126 -7.39 5.31 0.17
N MET A 127 -6.42 4.88 0.96
CA MET A 127 -6.25 3.50 1.38
C MET A 127 -6.67 3.32 2.84
N SER A 128 -7.23 2.15 3.16
CA SER A 128 -7.40 1.73 4.54
C SER A 128 -7.54 0.21 4.63
N ALA A 129 -6.97 -0.37 5.68
CA ALA A 129 -7.24 -1.75 6.08
C ALA A 129 -8.50 -1.89 6.96
N ARG A 130 -9.26 -0.80 7.15
CA ARG A 130 -10.54 -0.77 7.87
C ARG A 130 -11.63 -0.09 7.05
N PRO A 131 -12.91 -0.36 7.33
CA PRO A 131 -14.00 0.45 6.81
C PRO A 131 -13.83 1.92 7.18
N PHE A 132 -14.07 2.81 6.22
CA PHE A 132 -14.02 4.25 6.40
C PHE A 132 -15.13 4.95 5.63
N THR A 133 -15.30 6.24 5.89
CA THR A 133 -16.26 7.09 5.18
C THR A 133 -15.54 8.35 4.71
N LEU A 134 -15.66 8.65 3.42
CA LEU A 134 -15.20 9.92 2.87
C LEU A 134 -16.34 10.95 2.94
N LYS A 135 -16.00 12.15 3.41
CA LYS A 135 -16.90 13.30 3.39
C LYS A 135 -16.26 14.37 2.52
N GLN A 136 -16.95 14.78 1.47
CA GLN A 136 -16.56 15.93 0.67
C GLN A 136 -17.28 17.16 1.23
N ALA A 137 -16.54 18.23 1.51
CA ALA A 137 -17.15 19.52 1.80
C ALA A 137 -17.93 19.99 0.56
N ARG A 138 -19.08 20.64 0.75
CA ARG A 138 -19.78 21.27 -0.38
C ARG A 138 -18.84 22.30 -1.01
N HIS A 139 -18.71 22.22 -2.33
CA HIS A 139 -18.03 23.26 -3.09
C HIS A 139 -18.90 24.52 -2.99
N GLU A 140 -18.47 25.52 -2.22
CA GLU A 140 -19.01 26.87 -2.35
C GLU A 140 -18.43 27.41 -3.65
N GLY A 141 -19.30 27.64 -4.63
CA GLY A 141 -18.93 28.19 -5.94
C GLY A 141 -18.78 29.70 -5.90
#